data_AF-A0A355FPW9-F1
#
_entry.id   AF-A0A355FPW9-F1
#
_cell.length_a   1.000
_cell.length_b   1.000
_cell.length_c   1.000
_cell.angle_alpha   90.00
_cell.angle_beta   90.00
_cell.angle_gamma   90.00
#
_symmetry.space_group_name_H-M   'P 1'
#
loop_
_entity.id
_entity.type
_entity.pdbx_description
1 polymer ?
#
loop_
_entity_poly.entity_id
_entity_poly.type
_entity_poly.pdbx_seq_one_letter_code
_entity_poly.pdbx_strand_id
1 'polypeptide(L)'
;MQDIYNFPAEIAPIEAPFAMAQLRKPEFPAHTFDIRDFGAVEGGKIKNTEVFKKAIFAATQAGGGTVLVPRGKWLTGPIHLDDQINLHLTEGAEVLFSQDIADYLPAVYCRHEGINCYKYSPFIYANGKTNIAITGRGVLNGQGKPWWDLTTQEKAPGELLRAMADQDVPVEERVFIDDQNGRLRPAFIQP
;
A
#
# COMPACT_ATOMS: atom_id res chain seq x y z
N MET A 1 10.33 -17.65 -24.26
CA MET A 1 10.42 -17.77 -22.80
C MET A 1 8.99 -17.99 -22.32
N GLN A 2 8.63 -19.20 -21.89
CA GLN A 2 7.27 -19.47 -21.40
C GLN A 2 7.03 -18.64 -20.14
N ASP A 3 5.89 -17.96 -20.07
CA ASP A 3 5.40 -17.31 -18.84
C ASP A 3 5.35 -18.38 -17.74
N ILE A 4 6.31 -18.36 -16.81
CA ILE A 4 6.40 -19.31 -15.69
C ILE A 4 5.28 -19.10 -14.66
N TYR A 5 4.49 -18.05 -14.83
CA TYR A 5 3.32 -17.71 -14.03
C TYR A 5 2.07 -17.79 -14.90
N ASN A 6 1.75 -18.99 -15.39
CA ASN A 6 0.51 -19.26 -16.11
C ASN A 6 -0.67 -19.22 -15.12
N PHE A 7 -1.01 -18.02 -14.64
CA PHE A 7 -2.16 -17.82 -13.75
C PHE A 7 -3.44 -18.07 -14.55
N PRO A 8 -4.34 -18.93 -14.05
CA PRO A 8 -5.57 -19.21 -14.76
C PRO A 8 -6.43 -17.94 -14.91
N ALA A 9 -6.98 -17.76 -16.11
CA ALA A 9 -7.88 -16.65 -16.41
C ALA A 9 -9.16 -16.72 -15.56
N GLU A 10 -9.55 -17.92 -15.14
CA GLU A 10 -10.72 -18.17 -14.29
C GLU A 10 -10.29 -18.55 -12.87
N ILE A 11 -11.08 -18.13 -11.89
CA ILE A 11 -10.93 -18.62 -10.52
C ILE A 11 -11.66 -19.96 -10.45
N ALA A 12 -10.96 -21.02 -10.06
CA ALA A 12 -11.58 -22.32 -9.86
C ALA A 12 -12.69 -22.23 -8.79
N PRO A 13 -13.83 -22.92 -8.97
CA PRO A 13 -14.88 -22.96 -7.96
C PRO A 13 -14.36 -23.43 -6.60
N ILE A 14 -14.83 -22.80 -5.53
CA ILE A 14 -14.54 -23.24 -4.16
C ILE A 14 -15.54 -24.33 -3.79
N GLU A 15 -15.04 -25.54 -3.58
CA GLU A 15 -15.75 -26.67 -2.99
C GLU A 15 -15.37 -26.78 -1.51
N ALA A 16 -16.36 -26.61 -0.61
CA ALA A 16 -16.15 -26.68 0.84
C ALA A 16 -17.32 -27.40 1.53
N PRO A 17 -17.11 -28.03 2.70
CA PRO A 17 -18.17 -28.72 3.45
C PRO A 17 -19.16 -27.76 4.14
N PHE A 18 -19.10 -26.47 3.83
CA PHE A 18 -19.98 -25.41 4.33
C PHE A 18 -20.19 -24.36 3.23
N ALA A 19 -21.26 -23.57 3.35
CA ALA A 19 -21.58 -22.52 2.39
C ALA A 19 -20.42 -21.52 2.30
N MET A 20 -19.87 -21.37 1.10
CA MET A 20 -18.76 -20.46 0.81
C MET A 20 -19.10 -19.58 -0.38
N ALA A 21 -18.89 -18.28 -0.22
CA ALA A 21 -19.00 -17.33 -1.31
C ALA A 21 -17.92 -17.65 -2.36
N GLN A 22 -18.31 -17.58 -3.63
CA GLN A 22 -17.37 -17.75 -4.74
C GLN A 22 -16.60 -16.45 -4.94
N LEU A 23 -15.28 -16.56 -5.13
CA LEU A 23 -14.43 -15.40 -5.35
C LEU A 23 -14.68 -14.85 -6.76
N ARG A 24 -14.57 -13.53 -6.89
CA ARG A 24 -14.65 -12.81 -8.16
C ARG A 24 -13.39 -12.00 -8.35
N LYS A 25 -12.89 -11.95 -9.58
CA LYS A 25 -11.77 -11.07 -9.91
C LYS A 25 -12.27 -9.62 -9.88
N PRO A 26 -11.45 -8.68 -9.37
CA PRO A 26 -11.68 -7.26 -9.57
C PRO A 26 -11.81 -6.93 -11.07
N GLU A 27 -12.78 -6.10 -11.43
CA GLU A 27 -13.00 -5.62 -12.79
C GLU A 27 -12.86 -4.10 -12.82
N PHE A 28 -12.20 -3.58 -13.85
CA PHE A 28 -11.90 -2.15 -13.95
C PHE A 28 -12.39 -1.59 -15.28
N PRO A 29 -12.88 -0.33 -15.30
CA PRO A 29 -13.09 0.38 -16.55
C PRO A 29 -11.83 0.38 -17.43
N ALA A 30 -12.01 0.33 -18.75
CA ALA A 30 -10.93 0.36 -19.72
C ALA A 30 -10.34 1.78 -19.91
N HIS A 31 -9.99 2.41 -18.79
CA HIS A 31 -9.32 3.70 -18.71
C HIS A 31 -7.93 3.52 -18.11
N THR A 32 -6.94 4.17 -18.69
CA THR A 32 -5.54 4.10 -18.25
C THR A 32 -5.03 5.50 -17.97
N PHE A 33 -4.42 5.66 -16.79
CA PHE A 33 -3.87 6.91 -16.27
C PHE A 33 -2.37 6.68 -16.06
N ASP A 34 -1.57 6.99 -17.08
CA ASP A 34 -0.12 6.88 -17.01
C ASP A 34 0.45 8.00 -16.14
N ILE A 35 1.24 7.66 -15.11
CA ILE A 35 1.81 8.65 -14.20
C ILE A 35 2.65 9.73 -14.91
N ARG A 36 3.18 9.45 -16.11
CA ARG A 36 3.92 10.43 -16.93
C ARG A 36 3.04 11.59 -17.38
N ASP A 37 1.76 11.32 -17.66
CA ASP A 37 0.79 12.35 -18.07
C ASP A 37 0.46 13.31 -16.93
N PHE A 38 0.81 12.93 -15.69
CA PHE A 38 0.67 13.75 -14.48
C PHE A 38 1.98 14.41 -14.03
N GLY A 39 3.04 14.28 -14.84
CA GLY A 39 4.34 14.90 -14.58
C GLY A 39 5.32 14.03 -13.80
N ALA A 40 5.20 12.69 -13.86
CA ALA A 40 6.18 11.81 -13.23
C ALA A 40 7.58 12.04 -13.80
N VAL A 41 8.57 12.13 -12.90
CA VAL A 41 9.98 12.23 -13.24
C VAL A 41 10.67 10.92 -12.89
N GLU A 42 11.18 10.25 -13.92
CA GLU A 42 11.93 9.00 -13.81
C GLU A 42 13.32 9.24 -13.18
N GLY A 43 13.92 8.18 -12.63
CA GLY A 43 15.33 8.13 -12.24
C GLY A 43 15.55 7.85 -10.77
N GLY A 44 14.47 7.67 -9.99
CA GLY A 44 14.53 7.30 -8.58
C GLY A 44 15.08 8.38 -7.65
N LYS A 45 15.18 9.64 -8.10
CA LYS A 45 15.72 10.77 -7.33
C LYS A 45 14.66 11.80 -6.93
N ILE A 46 13.68 12.03 -7.80
CA ILE A 46 12.59 12.99 -7.55
C ILE A 46 11.40 12.22 -6.95
N LYS A 47 10.86 12.73 -5.84
CA LYS A 47 9.66 12.16 -5.21
C LYS A 47 8.44 12.44 -6.10
N ASN A 48 7.76 11.39 -6.54
CA ASN A 48 6.57 11.41 -7.39
C ASN A 48 5.26 11.26 -6.58
N THR A 49 5.30 11.46 -5.25
CA THR A 49 4.15 11.23 -4.35
C THR A 49 2.89 11.98 -4.81
N GLU A 50 3.02 13.27 -5.12
CA GLU A 50 1.90 14.08 -5.61
C GLU A 50 1.44 13.68 -7.01
N VAL A 51 2.32 13.09 -7.83
CA VAL A 51 1.98 12.59 -9.15
C VAL A 51 1.10 11.34 -9.03
N PHE A 52 1.46 10.40 -8.14
CA PHE A 52 0.62 9.25 -7.84
C PHE A 52 -0.76 9.68 -7.31
N LYS A 53 -0.81 10.63 -6.37
CA LYS A 53 -2.08 11.18 -5.87
C LYS A 53 -2.95 11.76 -6.98
N LYS A 54 -2.37 12.54 -7.89
CA LYS A 54 -3.10 13.13 -9.04
C LYS A 54 -3.62 12.05 -9.99
N ALA A 55 -2.81 11.06 -10.33
CA ALA A 55 -3.21 9.97 -11.23
C ALA A 55 -4.35 9.13 -10.62
N ILE A 56 -4.24 8.77 -9.34
CA ILE A 56 -5.28 8.05 -8.60
C ILE A 56 -6.55 8.89 -8.52
N PHE A 57 -6.45 10.16 -8.15
CA PHE A 57 -7.61 11.06 -8.10
C PHE A 57 -8.32 11.15 -9.46
N ALA A 58 -7.57 11.35 -10.55
CA ALA A 58 -8.14 11.41 -11.90
C ALA A 58 -8.83 10.09 -12.29
N ALA A 59 -8.23 8.95 -11.94
CA ALA A 59 -8.82 7.63 -12.16
C ALA A 59 -10.13 7.45 -11.37
N THR A 60 -10.15 7.82 -10.08
CA THR A 60 -11.36 7.77 -9.26
C THR A 60 -12.47 8.66 -9.85
N GLN A 61 -12.15 9.89 -10.27
CA GLN A 61 -13.13 10.81 -10.86
C GLN A 61 -13.73 10.29 -12.17
N ALA A 62 -13.01 9.42 -12.88
CA ALA A 62 -13.49 8.74 -14.09
C ALA A 62 -14.28 7.45 -13.80
N GLY A 63 -14.57 7.13 -12.53
CA GLY A 63 -15.27 5.91 -12.12
C GLY A 63 -14.35 4.69 -11.94
N GLY A 64 -13.03 4.91 -11.90
CA GLY A 64 -12.01 3.89 -11.76
C GLY A 64 -11.23 3.61 -13.03
N GLY A 65 -10.23 2.74 -12.90
CA GLY A 65 -9.39 2.33 -14.01
C GLY A 65 -8.00 1.90 -13.56
N THR A 66 -7.08 1.89 -14.51
CA THR A 66 -5.70 1.49 -14.29
C THR A 66 -4.79 2.71 -14.13
N VAL A 67 -4.14 2.86 -12.98
CA VAL A 67 -3.02 3.78 -12.79
C VAL A 67 -1.76 3.05 -13.25
N LEU A 68 -1.20 3.48 -14.38
CA LEU A 68 -0.09 2.81 -15.05
C LEU A 68 1.24 3.38 -14.59
N VAL A 69 2.10 2.50 -14.08
CA VAL A 69 3.51 2.77 -13.77
C VAL A 69 4.37 2.15 -14.88
N PRO A 70 4.90 2.95 -15.81
CA PRO A 70 5.68 2.46 -16.93
C PRO A 70 7.08 2.01 -16.47
N ARG A 71 7.83 1.36 -17.36
CA ARG A 71 9.23 0.99 -17.14
C ARG A 71 10.02 2.21 -16.66
N GLY A 72 10.87 2.03 -15.66
CA GLY A 72 11.67 3.09 -15.07
C GLY A 72 11.72 3.03 -13.55
N LYS A 73 12.47 3.95 -12.94
CA LYS A 73 12.60 4.06 -11.47
C LYS A 73 11.80 5.25 -10.94
N TRP A 74 10.85 4.99 -10.05
CA TRP A 74 9.87 5.96 -9.56
C TRP A 74 9.95 6.08 -8.04
N LEU A 75 10.67 7.09 -7.54
CA LEU A 75 10.71 7.38 -6.09
C LEU A 75 9.38 8.00 -5.65
N THR A 76 8.82 7.56 -4.53
CA THR A 76 7.58 8.08 -3.96
C THR A 76 7.51 7.85 -2.46
N GLY A 77 6.74 8.67 -1.74
CA GLY A 77 6.22 8.33 -0.41
C GLY A 77 5.12 7.27 -0.49
N PRO A 78 4.20 7.19 0.50
CA PRO A 78 3.13 6.21 0.47
C PRO A 78 2.16 6.46 -0.69
N ILE A 79 1.65 5.38 -1.28
CA ILE A 79 0.60 5.39 -2.30
C ILE A 79 -0.71 4.99 -1.62
N HIS A 80 -1.67 5.91 -1.57
CA HIS A 80 -3.01 5.65 -1.02
C HIS A 80 -3.96 5.36 -2.18
N LEU A 81 -4.43 4.12 -2.27
CA LEU A 81 -5.40 3.70 -3.28
C LEU A 81 -6.81 4.15 -2.90
N ASP A 82 -7.66 4.23 -3.92
CA ASP A 82 -9.08 4.55 -3.80
C ASP A 82 -9.93 3.43 -4.41
N ASP A 83 -11.25 3.56 -4.33
CA ASP A 83 -12.18 2.62 -4.94
C ASP A 83 -11.94 2.48 -6.45
N GLN A 84 -12.10 1.26 -6.98
CA GLN A 84 -12.03 0.97 -8.42
C GLN A 84 -10.65 1.25 -9.05
N ILE A 85 -9.55 1.14 -8.29
CA ILE A 85 -8.18 1.40 -8.78
C ILE A 85 -7.37 0.11 -8.96
N ASN A 86 -6.82 -0.05 -10.16
CA ASN A 86 -5.76 -1.00 -10.45
C ASN A 86 -4.42 -0.27 -10.58
N LEU A 87 -3.52 -0.41 -9.60
CA LEU A 87 -2.14 0.05 -9.70
C LEU A 87 -1.32 -0.97 -10.52
N HIS A 88 -1.05 -0.66 -11.79
CA HIS A 88 -0.38 -1.58 -12.70
C HIS A 88 1.08 -1.19 -12.95
N LEU A 89 2.01 -2.03 -12.49
CA LEU A 89 3.44 -1.85 -12.71
C LEU A 89 3.91 -2.70 -13.88
N THR A 90 4.27 -2.03 -14.97
CA THR A 90 4.80 -2.72 -16.16
C THR A 90 6.12 -3.41 -15.88
N GLU A 91 6.50 -4.36 -16.75
CA GLU A 91 7.79 -5.02 -16.66
C GLU A 91 8.96 -4.03 -16.76
N GLY A 92 9.84 -4.06 -15.77
CA GLY A 92 10.95 -3.11 -15.63
C GLY A 92 10.58 -1.79 -14.96
N ALA A 93 9.35 -1.62 -14.49
CA ALA A 93 9.01 -0.57 -13.53
C ALA A 93 9.55 -0.95 -12.14
N GLU A 94 10.15 0.01 -11.43
CA GLU A 94 10.57 -0.11 -10.04
C GLU A 94 10.06 1.10 -9.26
N VAL A 95 9.11 0.88 -8.36
CA VAL A 95 8.63 1.90 -7.41
C VAL A 95 9.51 1.83 -6.17
N LEU A 96 10.24 2.91 -5.89
CA LEU A 96 11.12 3.05 -4.75
C LEU A 96 10.37 3.84 -3.67
N PHE A 97 10.09 3.21 -2.53
CA PHE A 97 9.44 3.90 -1.42
C PHE A 97 10.45 4.69 -0.60
N SER A 98 10.10 5.92 -0.25
CA SER A 98 10.97 6.87 0.42
C SER A 98 11.55 6.32 1.73
N GLN A 99 12.79 6.67 2.00
CA GLN A 99 13.49 6.37 3.25
C GLN A 99 13.27 7.44 4.33
N ASP A 100 12.59 8.54 3.98
CA ASP A 100 12.25 9.63 4.88
C ASP A 100 10.99 9.28 5.67
N ILE A 101 11.13 9.13 7.00
CA ILE A 101 10.04 8.75 7.89
C ILE A 101 8.91 9.79 7.86
N ALA A 102 9.24 11.07 7.66
CA ALA A 102 8.25 12.14 7.64
C ALA A 102 7.26 12.02 6.46
N ASP A 103 7.63 11.34 5.37
CA ASP A 103 6.74 11.12 4.22
C ASP A 103 5.54 10.21 4.57
N TYR A 104 5.60 9.48 5.68
CA TYR A 104 4.57 8.52 6.11
C TYR A 104 3.69 9.06 7.23
N LEU A 105 3.75 10.37 7.46
CA LEU A 105 2.85 11.14 8.31
C LEU A 105 1.74 11.80 7.46
N PRO A 106 0.57 12.10 8.05
CA PRO A 106 0.17 11.81 9.43
C PRO A 106 -0.08 10.32 9.69
N ALA A 107 -0.29 9.93 10.95
CA ALA A 107 -0.63 8.56 11.30
C ALA A 107 -1.94 8.13 10.64
N VAL A 108 -2.04 6.85 10.26
CA VAL A 108 -3.24 6.25 9.67
C VAL A 108 -3.69 5.04 10.50
N TYR A 109 -4.98 4.75 10.43
CA TYR A 109 -5.55 3.55 11.02
C TYR A 109 -4.91 2.30 10.43
N CYS A 110 -4.40 1.44 11.29
CA CYS A 110 -3.61 0.30 10.86
C CYS A 110 -3.61 -0.83 11.87
N ARG A 111 -2.93 -1.91 11.49
CA ARG A 111 -2.66 -3.04 12.37
C ARG A 111 -1.16 -3.23 12.56
N HIS A 112 -0.74 -3.39 13.80
CA HIS A 112 0.61 -3.82 14.15
C HIS A 112 0.52 -5.15 14.90
N GLU A 113 1.13 -6.20 14.34
CA GLU A 113 1.20 -7.54 14.95
C GLU A 113 -0.13 -8.08 15.51
N GLY A 114 -1.23 -7.77 14.84
CA GLY A 114 -2.55 -8.26 15.23
C GLY A 114 -3.43 -7.25 15.99
N ILE A 115 -2.92 -6.08 16.36
CA ILE A 115 -3.63 -5.08 17.16
C ILE A 115 -3.87 -3.81 16.35
N ASN A 116 -5.09 -3.28 16.41
CA ASN A 116 -5.45 -2.03 15.74
C ASN A 116 -4.87 -0.82 16.48
N CYS A 117 -4.29 0.12 15.72
CA CYS A 117 -3.64 1.33 16.21
C CYS A 117 -3.54 2.39 15.10
N TYR A 118 -3.02 3.57 15.43
CA TYR A 118 -2.57 4.58 14.47
C TYR A 118 -1.04 4.61 14.44
N LYS A 119 -0.43 4.45 13.27
CA LYS A 119 1.03 4.52 13.08
C LYS A 119 1.40 5.13 11.72
N TYR A 120 2.68 5.17 11.37
CA TYR A 120 3.13 5.57 10.04
C TYR A 120 2.37 4.82 8.93
N SER A 121 2.01 5.56 7.88
CA SER A 121 1.31 5.03 6.71
C SER A 121 2.04 3.82 6.12
N PRO A 122 1.33 2.72 5.81
CA PRO A 122 1.85 1.68 4.93
C PRO A 122 2.34 2.24 3.59
N PHE A 123 3.26 1.54 2.92
CA PHE A 123 3.79 1.99 1.63
C PHE A 123 2.71 2.00 0.54
N ILE A 124 1.86 0.98 0.54
CA ILE A 124 0.61 0.98 -0.21
C ILE A 124 -0.53 0.80 0.79
N TYR A 125 -1.41 1.79 0.84
CA TYR A 125 -2.51 1.84 1.79
C TYR A 125 -3.84 1.95 1.06
N ALA A 126 -4.80 1.13 1.46
CA ALA A 126 -6.20 1.32 1.18
C ALA A 126 -6.92 1.01 2.51
N ASN A 127 -7.97 1.75 2.87
CA ASN A 127 -8.74 1.43 4.07
C ASN A 127 -10.19 1.73 3.79
N GLY A 128 -11.03 0.71 3.95
CA GLY A 128 -12.44 0.77 3.56
C GLY A 128 -12.64 0.98 2.05
N LYS A 129 -11.65 0.59 1.22
CA LYS A 129 -11.73 0.69 -0.24
C LYS A 129 -12.13 -0.64 -0.85
N THR A 130 -12.78 -0.57 -1.99
CA THR A 130 -13.36 -1.72 -2.69
C THR A 130 -12.84 -1.82 -4.10
N ASN A 131 -12.78 -3.06 -4.60
CA ASN A 131 -12.35 -3.38 -5.95
C ASN A 131 -10.99 -2.73 -6.31
N ILE A 132 -9.98 -3.06 -5.52
CA ILE A 132 -8.61 -2.60 -5.68
C ILE A 132 -7.71 -3.72 -6.21
N ALA A 133 -6.71 -3.37 -7.01
CA ALA A 133 -5.71 -4.33 -7.45
C ALA A 133 -4.32 -3.69 -7.55
N ILE A 134 -3.30 -4.53 -7.35
CA ILE A 134 -1.92 -4.22 -7.70
C ILE A 134 -1.49 -5.32 -8.66
N THR A 135 -1.13 -4.96 -9.88
CA THR A 135 -0.89 -5.93 -10.96
C THR A 135 0.38 -5.61 -11.75
N GLY A 136 0.77 -6.52 -12.63
CA GLY A 136 1.91 -6.36 -13.53
C GLY A 136 3.17 -7.07 -13.05
N ARG A 137 4.28 -6.80 -13.74
CA ARG A 137 5.58 -7.47 -13.57
C ARG A 137 6.68 -6.54 -13.06
N GLY A 138 6.32 -5.36 -12.59
CA GLY A 138 7.25 -4.42 -11.96
C GLY A 138 7.60 -4.82 -10.52
N VAL A 139 8.45 -4.00 -9.91
CA VAL A 139 9.00 -4.19 -8.58
C VAL A 139 8.50 -3.10 -7.65
N LEU A 140 8.05 -3.51 -6.47
CA LEU A 140 7.83 -2.64 -5.33
C LEU A 140 9.03 -2.75 -4.39
N ASN A 141 9.78 -1.67 -4.22
CA ASN A 141 11.03 -1.64 -3.45
C ASN A 141 10.87 -0.73 -2.22
N GLY A 142 10.76 -1.36 -1.04
CA GLY A 142 10.54 -0.66 0.23
C GLY A 142 11.75 0.09 0.81
N GLN A 143 12.94 -0.06 0.21
CA GLN A 143 14.21 0.53 0.68
C GLN A 143 14.45 0.37 2.20
N GLY A 144 14.33 -0.88 2.67
CA GLY A 144 14.09 -1.31 4.07
C GLY A 144 14.96 -0.76 5.20
N LYS A 145 16.17 -0.24 4.92
CA LYS A 145 17.17 0.05 5.95
C LYS A 145 16.68 0.94 7.12
N PRO A 146 16.07 2.12 6.90
CA PRO A 146 15.60 2.97 8.01
C PRO A 146 14.57 2.27 8.89
N TRP A 147 13.75 1.40 8.30
CA TRP A 147 12.69 0.65 8.99
C TRP A 147 13.24 -0.52 9.81
N TRP A 148 14.28 -1.19 9.31
CA TRP A 148 14.99 -2.21 10.08
C TRP A 148 15.74 -1.61 11.27
N ASP A 149 16.38 -0.46 11.07
CA ASP A 149 17.02 0.28 12.16
C ASP A 149 15.97 0.65 13.24
N LEU A 150 14.76 1.07 12.83
CA LEU A 150 13.64 1.33 13.74
C LEU A 150 13.15 0.08 14.48
N THR A 151 13.16 -1.11 13.85
CA THR A 151 12.67 -2.37 14.43
C THR A 151 13.36 -2.70 15.75
N THR A 152 14.63 -2.31 15.91
CA THR A 152 15.39 -2.50 17.16
C THR A 152 14.79 -1.75 18.36
N GLN A 153 13.94 -0.75 18.11
CA GLN A 153 13.30 0.11 19.10
C GLN A 153 11.81 -0.21 19.28
N GLU A 154 11.25 -1.17 18.53
CA GLU A 154 9.80 -1.45 18.52
C GLU A 154 9.32 -2.32 19.69
N LYS A 155 10.22 -2.93 20.46
CA LYS A 155 9.83 -3.85 21.54
C LYS A 155 8.94 -3.17 22.59
N ALA A 156 9.39 -2.05 23.16
CA ALA A 156 8.63 -1.34 24.18
C ALA A 156 7.32 -0.72 23.62
N PRO A 157 7.31 -0.07 22.44
CA PRO A 157 6.08 0.37 21.79
C PRO A 157 5.09 -0.77 21.51
N GLY A 158 5.56 -1.94 21.07
CA GLY A 158 4.73 -3.11 20.83
C GLY A 158 4.14 -3.71 22.12
N GLU A 159 4.91 -3.73 23.21
CA GLU A 159 4.42 -4.11 24.55
C GLU A 159 3.38 -3.11 25.08
N LEU A 160 3.61 -1.81 24.90
CA LEU A 160 2.64 -0.77 25.27
C LEU A 160 1.34 -0.91 24.47
N LEU A 161 1.42 -1.14 23.15
CA LEU A 161 0.24 -1.37 22.31
C LEU A 161 -0.58 -2.59 22.79
N ARG A 162 0.10 -3.68 23.16
CA ARG A 162 -0.55 -4.86 23.76
C ARG A 162 -1.26 -4.50 25.06
N ALA A 163 -0.59 -3.80 25.97
CA ALA A 163 -1.17 -3.39 27.24
C ALA A 163 -2.38 -2.45 27.06
N MET A 164 -2.31 -1.49 26.12
CA MET A 164 -3.45 -0.62 25.77
C MET A 164 -4.62 -1.41 25.21
N ALA A 165 -4.36 -2.45 24.42
CA ALA A 165 -5.40 -3.33 23.89
C ALA A 165 -6.07 -4.17 24.97
N ASP A 166 -5.29 -4.76 25.88
CA ASP A 166 -5.79 -5.55 27.01
C ASP A 166 -6.62 -4.71 28.01
N GLN A 167 -6.41 -3.38 28.01
CA GLN A 167 -7.14 -2.41 28.83
C GLN A 167 -8.30 -1.74 28.10
N ASP A 168 -8.65 -2.21 26.89
CA ASP A 168 -9.74 -1.64 26.07
C ASP A 168 -9.60 -0.13 25.79
N VAL A 169 -8.36 0.41 25.77
CA VAL A 169 -8.12 1.81 25.40
C VAL A 169 -8.64 2.06 23.98
N PRO A 170 -9.39 3.12 23.68
CA PRO A 170 -9.88 3.38 22.32
C PRO A 170 -8.77 3.39 21.26
N VAL A 171 -9.03 2.89 20.05
CA VAL A 171 -7.98 2.74 19.02
C VAL A 171 -7.42 4.09 18.58
N GLU A 172 -8.25 5.13 18.63
CA GLU A 172 -7.93 6.51 18.30
C GLU A 172 -6.86 7.10 19.24
N GLU A 173 -6.72 6.55 20.45
CA GLU A 173 -5.70 6.93 21.43
C GLU A 173 -4.40 6.12 21.30
N ARG A 174 -4.43 5.01 20.56
CA ARG A 174 -3.28 4.11 20.33
C ARG A 174 -2.41 4.62 19.18
N VAL A 175 -1.76 5.78 19.38
CA VAL A 175 -0.96 6.47 18.34
C VAL A 175 0.54 6.22 18.55
N PHE A 176 1.25 5.74 17.53
CA PHE A 176 2.67 5.31 17.62
C PHE A 176 3.56 5.91 16.51
N ILE A 177 3.75 7.23 16.54
CA ILE A 177 4.52 7.99 15.54
C ILE A 177 5.55 8.98 16.12
N ASP A 178 5.74 8.98 17.45
CA ASP A 178 6.56 9.95 18.17
C ASP A 178 7.25 9.33 19.40
N ASP A 179 7.82 10.16 20.28
CA ASP A 179 8.50 9.70 21.49
C ASP A 179 7.56 9.47 22.69
N GLN A 180 6.28 9.85 22.61
CA GLN A 180 5.34 9.70 23.72
C GLN A 180 4.96 8.24 23.92
N ASN A 181 4.48 7.59 22.86
CA ASN A 181 4.15 6.15 22.87
C ASN A 181 5.20 5.32 22.13
N GLY A 182 6.16 5.98 21.50
CA GLY A 182 7.14 5.36 20.63
C GLY A 182 6.64 5.21 19.19
N ARG A 183 7.48 4.56 18.38
CA ARG A 183 7.32 4.51 16.92
C ARG A 183 7.15 3.07 16.47
N LEU A 184 6.12 2.83 15.64
CA LEU A 184 5.90 1.55 14.99
C LEU A 184 6.00 1.72 13.47
N ARG A 185 6.90 0.96 12.85
CA ARG A 185 7.22 0.97 11.43
C ARG A 185 5.99 0.70 10.56
N PRO A 186 5.97 1.22 9.33
CA PRO A 186 4.88 0.97 8.39
C PRO A 186 4.82 -0.51 7.99
N ALA A 187 3.61 -0.96 7.65
CA ALA A 187 3.45 -2.20 6.88
C ALA A 187 3.82 -1.94 5.41
N PHE A 188 4.15 -2.99 4.66
CA PHE A 188 4.40 -2.81 3.23
C PHE A 188 3.09 -2.52 2.48
N ILE A 189 2.09 -3.39 2.66
CA ILE A 189 0.74 -3.22 2.10
C ILE A 189 -0.26 -3.39 3.23
N GLN A 190 -1.25 -2.50 3.28
CA GLN A 190 -2.43 -2.70 4.11
C GLN A 190 -3.68 -2.25 3.32
N PRO A 191 -4.54 -3.18 2.91
CA PRO A 191 -5.79 -2.90 2.21
C PRO A 191 -6.97 -2.60 3.15
#